data_AF-A0A661Y1Q0-F1
#
_entry.id   AF-A0A661Y1Q0-F1
#
_cell.length_a   1.000
_cell.length_b   1.000
_cell.length_c   1.000
_cell.angle_alpha   90.00
_cell.angle_beta   90.00
_cell.angle_gamma   90.00
#
_symmetry.space_group_name_H-M   'P 1'
#
loop_
_entity.id
_entity.type
_entity.pdbx_description
1 polymer ?
#
loop_
_entity_poly.entity_id
_entity_poly.type
_entity_poly.pdbx_seq_one_letter_code
_entity_poly.pdbx_strand_id
1 'polypeptide(L)'
;MLFLTALYFPKDGIKISDGFTLKFADGDALFDKQGLKIKDVEAFLRQYETPIDSTAIKDSLKRAELEYRKAMLRIQWPNGNRQKLNGFFETIESLKHGKAGNNVRVMHYDDSQIEVDRIARYFRNELQKEYGGSGPGLIPAIEGIPSSAVVTE
;
A
#
# COMPACT_ATOMS: atom_id res chain seq x y z
N MET A 1 16.09 -30.97 1.75
CA MET A 1 17.41 -30.54 2.26
C MET A 1 17.27 -29.43 3.30
N LEU A 2 16.76 -28.24 2.94
CA LEU A 2 16.54 -27.11 3.90
C LEU A 2 15.60 -27.41 5.08
N PHE A 3 14.58 -28.27 4.88
CA PHE A 3 13.67 -28.64 5.97
C PHE A 3 14.33 -29.51 7.05
N LEU A 4 15.18 -30.46 6.63
CA LEU A 4 15.91 -31.33 7.55
C LEU A 4 16.95 -30.53 8.34
N THR A 5 17.60 -29.54 7.70
CA THR A 5 18.51 -28.65 8.42
C THR A 5 17.78 -27.83 9.47
N ALA A 6 16.52 -27.41 9.22
CA ALA A 6 15.70 -26.68 10.19
C ALA A 6 15.43 -27.49 11.47
N LEU A 7 15.15 -28.79 11.33
CA LEU A 7 14.82 -29.67 12.46
C LEU A 7 15.98 -29.88 13.43
N TYR A 8 17.22 -29.85 12.93
CA TYR A 8 18.42 -30.08 13.72
C TYR A 8 19.16 -28.80 14.11
N PHE A 9 18.72 -27.64 13.61
CA PHE A 9 19.36 -26.36 13.91
C PHE A 9 18.93 -25.86 15.31
N PRO A 10 19.85 -25.44 16.19
CA PRO A 10 19.50 -24.95 17.51
C PRO A 10 18.67 -23.66 17.43
N LYS A 11 17.58 -23.59 18.22
CA LYS A 11 16.64 -22.44 18.21
C LYS A 11 17.30 -21.10 18.55
N ASP A 12 18.28 -21.12 19.45
CA ASP A 12 19.03 -19.91 19.85
C ASP A 12 20.10 -19.49 18.82
N GLY A 13 20.37 -20.34 17.83
CA GLY A 13 21.40 -20.17 16.82
C GLY A 13 22.78 -20.66 17.23
N ILE A 14 23.70 -20.63 16.28
CA ILE A 14 25.12 -20.97 16.47
C ILE A 14 25.90 -19.67 16.52
N LYS A 15 26.49 -19.34 17.68
CA LYS A 15 27.40 -18.20 17.81
C LYS A 15 28.71 -18.49 17.06
N ILE A 16 29.07 -17.61 16.13
CA ILE A 16 30.33 -17.71 15.37
C ILE A 16 31.37 -16.72 15.93
N SER A 17 30.93 -15.56 16.43
CA SER A 17 31.78 -14.56 17.10
C SER A 17 30.96 -13.64 18.00
N ASP A 18 31.62 -12.74 18.73
CA ASP A 18 31.02 -11.78 19.69
C ASP A 18 29.99 -10.80 19.09
N GLY A 19 29.80 -10.82 17.77
CA GLY A 19 28.76 -10.04 17.08
C GLY A 19 27.99 -10.78 16.00
N PHE A 20 28.25 -12.07 15.79
CA PHE A 20 27.63 -12.84 14.70
C PHE A 20 27.07 -14.17 15.21
N THR A 21 25.76 -14.31 15.10
CA THR A 21 25.04 -15.54 15.41
C THR A 21 24.34 -16.02 14.15
N LEU A 22 24.69 -17.22 13.70
CA LEU A 22 23.98 -17.88 12.61
C LEU A 22 22.67 -18.45 13.14
N LYS A 23 21.55 -18.01 12.59
CA LYS A 23 20.23 -18.54 12.89
C LYS A 23 19.63 -19.18 11.64
N PHE A 24 18.89 -20.26 11.83
CA PHE A 24 18.07 -20.85 10.79
C PHE A 24 16.62 -20.41 11.02
N ALA A 25 15.89 -20.12 9.94
CA ALA A 25 14.49 -19.71 10.04
C ALA A 25 13.68 -20.85 10.68
N ASP A 26 12.84 -20.51 11.67
CA ASP A 26 12.00 -21.52 12.33
C ASP A 26 11.17 -22.26 11.28
N GLY A 27 11.10 -23.58 11.37
CA GLY A 27 10.32 -24.39 10.45
C GLY A 27 8.87 -23.93 10.45
N ASP A 28 8.34 -23.57 11.62
CA ASP A 28 7.00 -23.01 11.73
C ASP A 28 6.92 -21.67 10.99
N ALA A 29 7.89 -20.76 11.13
CA ALA A 29 7.91 -19.48 10.40
C ALA A 29 8.04 -19.60 8.86
N LEU A 30 8.58 -20.72 8.35
CA LEU A 30 8.71 -20.98 6.91
C LEU A 30 7.41 -21.50 6.27
N PHE A 31 6.58 -22.20 7.05
CA PHE A 31 5.30 -22.76 6.59
C PHE A 31 4.08 -22.05 7.14
N ASP A 32 4.28 -21.15 8.09
CA ASP A 32 3.24 -20.29 8.60
C ASP A 32 2.87 -19.28 7.51
N LYS A 33 1.93 -19.70 6.68
CA LYS A 33 1.03 -18.82 5.96
C LYS A 33 0.11 -18.14 6.99
N GLN A 34 0.69 -17.43 7.96
CA GLN A 34 0.02 -16.33 8.60
C GLN A 34 -0.12 -15.27 7.50
N GLY A 35 -1.13 -15.46 6.63
CA GLY A 35 -1.74 -14.35 5.95
C GLY A 35 -2.03 -13.37 7.07
N LEU A 36 -1.34 -12.22 7.05
CA LEU A 36 -1.44 -11.18 8.06
C LEU A 36 -2.92 -10.94 8.31
N LYS A 37 -3.49 -11.56 9.36
CA LYS A 37 -4.82 -11.26 9.80
C LYS A 37 -4.64 -9.91 10.47
N ILE A 38 -4.86 -8.86 9.69
CA ILE A 38 -4.92 -7.50 10.19
C ILE A 38 -6.13 -7.47 11.12
N LYS A 39 -5.90 -7.80 12.40
CA LYS A 39 -6.92 -7.76 13.45
C LYS A 39 -7.21 -6.33 13.88
N ASP A 40 -6.21 -5.46 13.70
CA ASP A 40 -6.26 -4.04 14.03
C ASP A 40 -5.52 -3.28 12.92
N VAL A 41 -6.29 -2.57 12.10
CA VAL A 41 -5.79 -1.78 10.97
C VAL A 41 -4.93 -0.63 11.47
N GLU A 42 -5.27 -0.02 12.62
CA GLU A 42 -4.57 1.16 13.10
C GLU A 42 -3.24 0.81 13.77
N ALA A 43 -3.20 -0.24 14.57
CA ALA A 43 -1.95 -0.79 15.09
C ALA A 43 -1.03 -1.27 13.95
N PHE A 44 -1.61 -1.82 12.88
CA PHE A 44 -0.90 -2.19 11.67
C PHE A 44 -0.37 -0.95 10.95
N LEU A 45 -1.17 0.10 10.74
CA LEU A 45 -0.78 1.35 10.09
C LEU A 45 0.33 2.10 10.87
N ARG A 46 0.24 2.17 12.20
CA ARG A 46 1.28 2.76 13.06
C ARG A 46 2.64 2.07 12.89
N GLN A 47 2.64 0.79 12.56
CA GLN A 47 3.86 0.05 12.27
C GLN A 47 4.58 0.52 10.99
N TYR A 48 3.84 1.17 10.09
CA TYR A 48 4.36 1.72 8.83
C TYR A 48 4.74 3.20 8.92
N GLU A 49 4.21 3.93 9.89
CA GLU A 49 4.53 5.34 10.13
C GLU A 49 5.85 5.54 10.87
N THR A 50 6.36 4.51 11.56
CA THR A 50 7.66 4.60 12.24
C THR A 50 8.79 4.67 11.20
N PRO A 51 9.65 5.70 11.20
CA PRO A 51 10.80 5.76 10.30
C PRO A 51 11.79 4.65 10.67
N ILE A 52 12.14 3.83 9.68
CA ILE A 52 13.04 2.69 9.88
C ILE A 52 14.40 3.02 9.25
N ASP A 53 15.43 3.10 10.09
CA ASP A 53 16.81 3.12 9.62
C ASP A 53 17.22 1.73 9.13
N SER A 54 17.03 1.51 7.82
CA SER A 54 17.40 0.25 7.15
C SER A 54 18.89 -0.09 7.26
N THR A 55 19.77 0.88 7.48
CA THR A 55 21.22 0.67 7.58
C THR A 55 21.63 0.14 8.95
N ALA A 56 20.84 0.42 9.99
CA ALA A 56 21.05 -0.05 11.35
C ALA A 56 20.61 -1.52 11.57
N ILE A 57 19.74 -2.07 10.72
CA ILE A 57 19.26 -3.45 10.87
C ILE A 57 20.35 -4.41 10.39
N LYS A 58 21.03 -5.12 11.29
CA LYS A 58 22.01 -6.18 10.92
C LYS A 58 21.37 -7.56 10.72
N ASP A 59 20.13 -7.74 11.19
CA ASP A 59 19.38 -8.99 11.15
C ASP A 59 18.69 -9.17 9.79
N SER A 60 19.08 -10.23 9.05
CA SER A 60 18.54 -10.53 7.72
C SER A 60 17.06 -10.92 7.73
N LEU A 61 16.56 -11.54 8.82
CA LEU A 61 15.14 -11.92 8.94
C LEU A 61 14.27 -10.66 9.12
N LYS A 62 14.71 -9.73 9.97
CA LYS A 62 14.03 -8.43 10.13
C LYS A 62 14.06 -7.59 8.86
N ARG A 63 15.16 -7.63 8.09
CA ARG A 63 15.22 -6.99 6.77
C ARG A 63 14.22 -7.60 5.79
N ALA A 64 14.12 -8.93 5.72
CA ALA A 64 13.16 -9.61 4.85
C ALA A 64 11.70 -9.26 5.19
N GLU A 65 11.38 -9.22 6.49
CA GLU A 65 10.06 -8.80 6.98
C GLU A 65 9.73 -7.35 6.56
N LEU A 66 10.71 -6.44 6.69
CA LEU A 66 10.56 -5.05 6.26
C LEU A 66 10.33 -4.92 4.75
N GLU A 67 11.08 -5.65 3.94
CA GLU A 67 10.92 -5.60 2.48
C GLU A 67 9.56 -6.17 2.04
N TYR A 68 9.09 -7.24 2.67
CA TYR A 68 7.74 -7.76 2.46
C TYR A 68 6.66 -6.72 2.82
N ARG A 69 6.82 -6.06 3.98
CA ARG A 69 5.96 -4.95 4.42
C ARG A 69 5.91 -3.80 3.41
N LYS A 70 7.07 -3.32 2.94
CA LYS A 70 7.14 -2.28 1.90
C LYS A 70 6.48 -2.73 0.60
N ALA A 71 6.60 -4.01 0.23
CA ALA A 71 5.94 -4.54 -0.95
C ALA A 71 4.41 -4.50 -0.81
N MET A 72 3.86 -4.79 0.37
CA MET A 72 2.42 -4.75 0.64
C MET A 72 1.84 -3.33 0.61
N LEU A 73 2.61 -2.32 1.04
CA LEU A 73 2.18 -0.91 1.01
C LEU A 73 2.16 -0.27 -0.38
N ARG A 74 2.78 -0.90 -1.39
CA ARG A 74 2.78 -0.37 -2.75
C ARG A 74 1.40 -0.60 -3.39
N ILE A 75 1.09 0.23 -4.39
CA ILE A 75 -0.06 -0.03 -5.29
C ILE A 75 0.10 -1.45 -5.85
N GLN A 76 -0.87 -2.30 -5.55
CA GLN A 76 -0.92 -3.68 -6.02
C GLN A 76 -1.54 -3.71 -7.42
N TRP A 77 -0.91 -4.45 -8.32
CA TRP A 77 -1.35 -4.57 -9.71
C TRP A 77 -1.74 -6.01 -9.99
N PRO A 78 -2.83 -6.27 -10.74
CA PRO A 78 -3.16 -7.62 -11.19
C PRO A 78 -1.97 -8.24 -11.93
N ASN A 79 -1.44 -9.34 -11.41
CA ASN A 79 -0.24 -10.01 -11.93
C ASN A 79 0.99 -9.08 -12.06
N GLY A 80 1.09 -8.03 -11.23
CA GLY A 80 2.16 -7.03 -11.33
C GLY A 80 2.06 -6.13 -12.57
N ASN A 81 0.98 -6.22 -13.35
CA ASN A 81 0.87 -5.53 -14.64
C ASN A 81 0.35 -4.09 -14.49
N ARG A 82 1.26 -3.13 -14.53
CA ARG A 82 0.96 -1.68 -14.50
C ARG A 82 0.24 -1.17 -15.75
N GLN A 83 0.34 -1.90 -16.87
CA GLN A 83 -0.26 -1.49 -18.14
C GLN A 83 -1.79 -1.49 -18.10
N LYS A 84 -2.40 -2.05 -17.05
CA LYS A 84 -3.85 -2.05 -16.87
C LYS A 84 -4.46 -0.65 -16.77
N LEU A 85 -3.68 0.37 -16.39
CA LEU A 85 -4.13 1.76 -16.40
C LEU A 85 -3.75 2.53 -17.67
N ASN A 86 -3.03 1.94 -18.64
CA ASN A 86 -2.61 2.66 -19.83
C ASN A 86 -3.81 3.27 -20.58
N GLY A 87 -4.87 2.48 -20.81
CA GLY A 87 -6.08 2.99 -21.47
C GLY A 87 -6.76 4.13 -20.71
N PHE A 88 -6.70 4.14 -19.37
CA PHE A 88 -7.18 5.25 -18.56
C PHE A 88 -6.34 6.51 -18.80
N PHE A 89 -5.01 6.39 -18.74
CA PHE A 89 -4.08 7.52 -18.96
C PHE A 89 -4.16 8.07 -20.39
N GLU A 90 -4.22 7.20 -21.39
CA GLU A 90 -4.44 7.57 -22.79
C GLU A 90 -5.76 8.36 -22.96
N THR A 91 -6.81 7.93 -22.27
CA THR A 91 -8.11 8.61 -22.32
C THR A 91 -8.03 10.01 -21.73
N ILE A 92 -7.47 10.19 -20.53
CA ILE A 92 -7.38 11.51 -19.90
C ILE A 92 -6.38 12.45 -20.60
N GLU A 93 -5.32 11.92 -21.21
CA GLU A 93 -4.43 12.70 -22.07
C GLU A 93 -5.16 13.21 -23.33
N SER A 94 -6.01 12.37 -23.93
CA SER A 94 -6.81 12.79 -25.09
C SER A 94 -7.80 13.93 -24.76
N LEU A 95 -8.28 13.99 -23.50
CA LEU A 95 -9.13 15.09 -23.02
C LEU A 95 -8.36 16.42 -22.94
N LYS A 96 -7.13 16.38 -22.41
CA LYS A 96 -6.24 17.56 -22.35
C LYS A 96 -5.99 18.17 -23.73
N HIS A 97 -5.99 17.35 -24.78
CA HIS A 97 -5.79 17.78 -26.16
C HIS A 97 -7.09 18.12 -26.92
N GLY A 98 -8.24 18.16 -26.25
CA GLY A 98 -9.53 18.53 -26.86
C GLY A 98 -10.04 17.54 -27.91
N LYS A 99 -9.56 16.28 -27.88
CA LYS A 99 -9.89 15.26 -28.88
C LYS A 99 -11.06 14.35 -28.47
N ALA A 100 -11.46 14.39 -27.20
CA ALA A 100 -12.53 13.56 -26.68
C ALA A 100 -13.74 14.42 -26.27
N GLY A 101 -14.90 14.14 -26.86
CA GLY A 101 -16.17 14.81 -26.55
C GLY A 101 -16.89 14.28 -25.30
N ASN A 102 -16.23 13.46 -24.47
CA ASN A 102 -16.83 12.76 -23.34
C ASN A 102 -16.11 13.08 -22.01
N ASN A 103 -16.84 13.14 -20.91
CA ASN A 103 -16.26 13.31 -19.57
C ASN A 103 -15.75 11.98 -19.02
N VAL A 104 -14.52 11.97 -18.46
CA VAL A 104 -14.02 10.84 -17.67
C VAL A 104 -14.49 11.00 -16.22
N ARG A 105 -15.08 9.93 -15.65
CA ARG A 105 -15.49 9.87 -14.24
C ARG A 105 -14.64 8.83 -13.52
N VAL A 106 -13.99 9.23 -12.43
CA VAL A 106 -13.20 8.34 -11.58
C VAL A 106 -14.00 8.04 -10.32
N MET A 107 -14.17 6.75 -10.01
CA MET A 107 -14.82 6.29 -8.80
C MET A 107 -13.77 5.62 -7.91
N HIS A 108 -13.61 6.12 -6.70
CA HIS A 108 -12.78 5.52 -5.67
C HIS A 108 -13.70 4.83 -4.66
N TYR A 109 -13.45 3.56 -4.37
CA TYR A 109 -14.17 2.78 -3.38
C TYR A 109 -13.18 2.26 -2.36
N ASP A 110 -13.45 2.51 -1.08
CA ASP A 110 -12.55 2.23 0.02
C ASP A 110 -13.38 1.96 1.30
N ASP A 111 -12.72 1.59 2.39
CA ASP A 111 -13.36 1.30 3.66
C ASP A 111 -13.70 2.58 4.47
N SER A 112 -13.97 2.44 5.76
CA SER A 112 -14.32 3.55 6.66
C SER A 112 -13.28 4.70 6.75
N GLN A 113 -12.04 4.56 6.28
CA GLN A 113 -10.98 5.58 6.42
C GLN A 113 -10.94 6.65 5.31
N ILE A 114 -11.85 6.60 4.32
CA ILE A 114 -12.11 7.72 3.37
C ILE A 114 -13.08 8.78 3.92
N GLU A 115 -13.50 8.63 5.18
CA GLU A 115 -14.30 9.64 5.86
C GLU A 115 -13.65 11.03 5.67
N VAL A 116 -14.44 11.96 5.10
CA VAL A 116 -14.05 13.36 4.84
C VAL A 116 -13.12 13.59 3.63
N ASP A 117 -13.18 12.75 2.58
CA ASP A 117 -12.62 13.10 1.25
C ASP A 117 -11.09 13.34 1.25
N ARG A 118 -10.34 12.85 2.24
CA ARG A 118 -8.90 13.17 2.38
C ARG A 118 -8.07 12.71 1.18
N ILE A 119 -8.25 11.44 0.79
CA ILE A 119 -7.54 10.82 -0.34
C ILE A 119 -8.20 11.22 -1.66
N ALA A 120 -9.53 11.12 -1.74
CA ALA A 120 -10.28 11.43 -2.96
C ALA A 120 -10.12 12.90 -3.40
N ARG A 121 -10.08 13.86 -2.46
CA ARG A 121 -9.76 15.27 -2.77
C ARG A 121 -8.37 15.41 -3.37
N TYR A 122 -7.37 14.77 -2.78
CA TYR A 122 -6.00 14.87 -3.28
C TYR A 122 -5.92 14.35 -4.71
N PHE A 123 -6.43 13.14 -4.97
CA PHE A 123 -6.49 12.59 -6.33
C PHE A 123 -7.27 13.47 -7.29
N ARG A 124 -8.45 13.96 -6.90
CA ARG A 124 -9.29 14.83 -7.72
C ARG A 124 -8.56 16.12 -8.09
N ASN A 125 -7.92 16.78 -7.13
CA ASN A 125 -7.21 18.03 -7.35
C ASN A 125 -6.00 17.83 -8.27
N GLU A 126 -5.19 16.79 -8.06
CA GLU A 126 -4.02 16.53 -8.92
C GLU A 126 -4.43 16.15 -10.34
N LEU A 127 -5.47 15.33 -10.51
CA LEU A 127 -5.98 14.97 -11.84
C LEU A 127 -6.58 16.18 -12.56
N GLN A 128 -7.40 17.00 -11.88
CA GLN A 128 -7.99 18.20 -12.47
C GLN A 128 -6.93 19.25 -12.81
N LYS A 129 -5.88 19.38 -12.00
CA LYS A 129 -4.75 20.27 -12.25
C LYS A 129 -3.93 19.85 -13.47
N GLU A 130 -3.67 18.56 -13.65
CA GLU A 130 -2.80 18.06 -14.73
C GLU A 130 -3.54 17.87 -16.06
N TYR A 131 -4.79 17.37 -16.02
CA TYR A 131 -5.56 16.95 -17.20
C TYR A 131 -6.79 17.81 -17.47
N GLY A 132 -7.10 18.78 -16.59
CA GLY A 132 -8.32 19.57 -16.65
C GLY A 132 -9.54 18.84 -16.07
N GLY A 133 -10.69 19.50 -16.14
CA GLY A 133 -11.94 19.05 -15.53
C GLY A 133 -12.31 19.85 -14.29
N SER A 134 -13.52 19.63 -13.78
CA SER A 134 -14.07 20.41 -12.68
C SER A 134 -15.20 19.67 -11.98
N GLY A 135 -15.60 20.22 -10.83
CA GLY A 135 -16.76 19.76 -10.07
C GLY A 135 -16.44 18.69 -9.02
N PRO A 136 -17.38 18.46 -8.09
CA PRO A 136 -17.21 17.53 -6.99
C PRO A 136 -17.44 16.05 -7.38
N GLY A 137 -18.01 15.80 -8.56
CA GLY A 137 -18.39 14.45 -8.99
C GLY A 137 -19.72 14.02 -8.38
N LEU A 138 -19.82 12.74 -7.99
CA LEU A 138 -21.00 12.21 -7.31
C LEU A 138 -20.90 12.51 -5.81
N ILE A 139 -21.87 13.26 -5.29
CA ILE A 139 -22.03 13.54 -3.86
C ILE A 139 -23.36 12.93 -3.37
N PRO A 140 -23.44 12.45 -2.12
CA PRO A 140 -24.68 11.94 -1.57
C PRO A 140 -25.70 13.09 -1.43
N ALA A 141 -26.98 12.78 -1.64
CA ALA A 141 -28.07 13.77 -1.55
C ALA A 141 -28.25 14.31 -0.12
N ILE A 142 -27.85 13.52 0.88
CA ILE A 142 -27.83 13.90 2.28
C ILE A 142 -26.41 13.58 2.78
N GLU A 143 -25.64 14.62 3.11
CA GLU A 143 -24.34 14.46 3.74
C GLU A 143 -24.51 14.30 5.25
N GLY A 144 -24.19 13.12 5.78
CA GLY A 144 -24.12 12.89 7.23
C GLY A 144 -22.87 13.52 7.87
N ILE A 145 -21.85 13.83 7.06
CA ILE A 145 -20.56 14.41 7.46
C ILE A 145 -20.15 15.40 6.36
N PRO A 146 -19.75 16.65 6.69
CA PRO A 146 -19.36 17.64 5.69
C PRO A 146 -18.22 17.14 4.81
N SER A 147 -18.42 17.14 3.50
CA SER A 147 -17.40 16.78 2.53
C SER A 147 -16.56 17.98 2.09
N SER A 148 -15.23 17.82 1.98
CA SER A 148 -14.37 18.86 1.40
C SER A 148 -14.59 19.08 -0.10
N ALA A 149 -15.42 18.26 -0.74
CA ALA A 149 -15.84 18.43 -2.12
C ALA A 149 -16.83 19.57 -2.31
N VAL A 150 -17.57 19.95 -1.27
CA VAL A 150 -18.53 21.05 -1.29
C VAL A 150 -17.96 22.18 -0.44
N VAL A 151 -17.51 23.25 -1.08
CA VAL A 151 -17.19 24.49 -0.37
C VAL A 151 -18.52 25.17 -0.06
N THR A 152 -18.98 25.07 1.18
CA THR A 152 -20.06 25.93 1.67
C THR A 152 -19.49 27.32 1.92
N GLU A 153 -19.99 28.31 1.19
CA GLU A 153 -19.76 29.75 1.49
C GLU A 153 -20.36 30.14 2.84
#